data_AF-A0A0F9C6I8-F1
#
_entry.id   AF-A0A0F9C6I8-F1
#
_cell.length_a   1.000
_cell.length_b   1.000
_cell.length_c   1.000
_cell.angle_alpha   90.00
_cell.angle_beta   90.00
_cell.angle_gamma   90.00
#
_symmetry.space_group_name_H-M   'P 1'
#
loop_
_entity.id
_entity.type
_entity.pdbx_description
1 polymer ?
#
loop_
_entity_poly.entity_id
_entity_poly.type
_entity_poly.pdbx_seq_one_letter_code
_entity_poly.pdbx_strand_id
1 'polypeptide(L)'
;MSANGTVSISMVQEALKEYIPQAFLDAEGSIAKRIYTHAYCSKSASYQTFELSKDENGFICPMCSSRENRVTPNIELNAVISGFIKNFNLRNSEDTKSSYDLAEHLFKEKKFEYVTKICRRAFGFLSDPVINKKIGTLLKKAEENIAQKQRAHRVQKESVVLESQLDFTKNLNKIQSLENDLNACLERLKSSDNDIEISCLKSFVEIYFREIANEKKFIALIYFDNHMHLRAIDTFEEAINVYKNCLELDIEDSALRISIFINLASYLAEFGDFFVSLNNFSRAIKKYQESIENLNKAISLCEKESEQKDLLSKLDKCYFKLGSAYRNLADEYSVQKEDFQAIENYNKAKEAIENIKNRENELNELKGKLIS
;
A
#
# COMPACT_ATOMS: atom_id res chain seq x y z
N MET A 1 23.46 5.08 14.86
CA MET A 1 22.26 5.08 13.97
C MET A 1 21.36 6.23 14.41
N SER A 2 21.12 7.22 13.55
CA SER A 2 20.13 8.28 13.82
C SER A 2 18.79 7.92 13.17
N ALA A 3 17.69 8.41 13.75
CA ALA A 3 16.31 8.03 13.43
C ALA A 3 15.78 8.45 12.04
N ASN A 4 16.60 9.12 11.24
CA ASN A 4 16.31 9.44 9.85
C ASN A 4 17.37 8.76 9.00
N GLY A 5 17.00 7.68 8.30
CA GLY A 5 17.90 6.85 7.49
C GLY A 5 18.50 7.54 6.26
N THR A 6 19.07 8.73 6.43
CA THR A 6 20.05 9.32 5.53
C THR A 6 21.37 8.60 5.72
N VAL A 7 21.88 7.97 4.67
CA VAL A 7 23.34 7.87 4.54
C VAL A 7 23.74 9.30 4.25
N SER A 8 24.12 10.00 5.31
CA SER A 8 24.58 11.38 5.25
C SER A 8 25.77 11.47 4.30
N ILE A 9 25.99 12.64 3.73
CA ILE A 9 27.23 12.97 3.02
C ILE A 9 28.45 12.60 3.90
N SER A 10 28.33 12.74 5.23
CA SER A 10 29.34 12.32 6.18
C SER A 10 29.65 10.82 6.17
N MET A 11 28.67 9.92 5.97
CA MET A 11 28.94 8.46 5.92
C MET A 11 29.65 8.03 4.62
N VAL A 12 29.35 8.67 3.49
CA VAL A 12 30.07 8.42 2.23
C VAL A 12 31.48 9.03 2.29
N GLN A 13 31.62 10.19 2.93
CA GLN A 13 32.93 10.77 3.23
C GLN A 13 33.73 9.87 4.19
N GLU A 14 33.11 9.28 5.22
CA GLU A 14 33.74 8.34 6.15
C GLU A 14 34.31 7.11 5.44
N ALA A 15 33.53 6.50 4.54
CA ALA A 15 33.99 5.35 3.75
C ALA A 15 35.12 5.74 2.77
N LEU A 16 35.09 6.96 2.24
CA LEU A 16 36.16 7.47 1.37
C LEU A 16 37.40 7.91 2.17
N LYS A 17 37.30 8.30 3.44
CA LYS A 17 38.44 8.60 4.33
C LYS A 17 39.38 7.41 4.52
N GLU A 18 38.88 6.17 4.46
CA GLU A 18 39.72 4.96 4.57
C GLU A 18 40.62 4.73 3.35
N TYR A 19 40.28 5.30 2.18
CA TYR A 19 40.99 5.08 0.91
C TYR A 19 41.62 6.35 0.32
N ILE A 20 41.25 7.54 0.82
CA ILE A 20 41.78 8.83 0.37
C ILE A 20 42.87 9.29 1.34
N PRO A 21 44.10 9.61 0.87
CA PRO A 21 45.15 10.13 1.73
C PRO A 21 44.70 11.37 2.50
N GLN A 22 45.04 11.47 3.78
CA GLN A 22 44.63 12.56 4.69
C GLN A 22 44.87 13.97 4.09
N ALA A 23 45.90 14.12 3.27
CA ALA A 23 46.25 15.36 2.58
C ALA A 23 45.18 15.89 1.60
N PHE A 24 44.17 15.10 1.23
CA PHE A 24 43.06 15.50 0.35
C PHE A 24 41.76 15.77 1.10
N LEU A 25 41.80 15.78 2.43
CA LEU A 25 40.67 16.15 3.27
C LEU A 25 40.77 17.63 3.66
N ASP A 26 39.63 18.30 3.83
CA ASP A 26 39.54 19.62 4.46
C ASP A 26 39.65 19.54 5.99
N ALA A 27 39.64 20.69 6.66
CA ALA A 27 39.76 20.77 8.12
C ALA A 27 38.59 20.06 8.84
N GLU A 28 37.46 19.91 8.16
CA GLU A 28 36.27 19.21 8.64
C GLU A 28 36.30 17.70 8.33
N GLY A 29 37.37 17.20 7.70
CA GLY A 29 37.54 15.80 7.31
C GLY A 29 36.75 15.39 6.06
N SER A 30 36.15 16.32 5.35
CA SER A 30 35.47 16.08 4.08
C SER A 30 36.47 16.08 2.90
N ILE A 31 36.12 15.45 1.78
CA ILE A 31 36.97 15.48 0.57
C ILE A 31 37.05 16.91 0.07
N ALA A 32 38.26 17.45 0.01
CA ALA A 32 38.49 18.82 -0.42
C ALA A 32 38.08 19.01 -1.88
N LYS A 33 37.16 19.96 -2.11
CA LYS A 33 36.66 20.30 -3.46
C LYS A 33 37.70 21.00 -4.33
N ARG A 34 38.81 21.45 -3.74
CA ARG A 34 39.89 22.17 -4.42
C ARG A 34 41.22 21.70 -3.88
N ILE A 35 41.98 21.08 -4.77
CA ILE A 35 43.32 20.59 -4.55
C ILE A 35 44.32 21.55 -5.18
N TYR A 36 45.39 21.81 -4.45
CA TYR A 36 46.46 22.74 -4.82
C TYR A 36 47.76 21.95 -4.90
N THR A 37 48.69 22.39 -5.73
CA THR A 37 50.03 21.82 -5.89
C THR A 37 51.05 22.82 -5.38
N HIS A 38 51.99 22.33 -4.57
CA HIS A 38 53.14 23.12 -4.14
C HIS A 38 54.13 23.30 -5.28
N ALA A 39 54.54 24.54 -5.57
CA ALA A 39 55.35 24.84 -6.74
C ALA A 39 56.73 24.16 -6.74
N TYR A 40 57.33 23.95 -5.56
CA TYR A 40 58.70 23.43 -5.45
C TYR A 40 58.77 21.91 -5.48
N CYS A 41 57.90 21.21 -4.73
CA CYS A 41 57.93 19.75 -4.65
C CYS A 41 56.89 19.04 -5.54
N SER A 42 56.03 19.81 -6.21
CA SER A 42 54.94 19.31 -7.08
C SER A 42 53.94 18.36 -6.39
N LYS A 43 53.98 18.24 -5.06
CA LYS A 43 52.99 17.45 -4.30
C LYS A 43 51.71 18.26 -4.11
N SER A 44 50.59 17.56 -4.18
CA SER A 44 49.26 18.18 -4.05
C SER A 44 48.59 17.86 -2.72
N ALA A 45 47.84 18.82 -2.20
CA ALA A 45 47.03 18.69 -0.99
C ALA A 45 45.83 19.66 -1.03
N SER A 46 44.90 19.53 -0.07
CA SER A 46 43.80 20.48 0.09
C SER A 46 44.31 21.88 0.43
N TYR A 47 43.54 22.91 0.07
CA TYR A 47 43.86 24.29 0.44
C TYR A 47 44.06 24.45 1.95
N GLN A 48 43.15 23.87 2.76
CA GLN A 48 43.23 23.92 4.21
C GLN A 48 44.46 23.19 4.76
N THR A 49 44.92 22.10 4.14
CA THR A 49 46.18 21.45 4.55
C THR A 49 47.37 22.40 4.36
N PHE A 50 47.37 23.21 3.30
CA PHE A 50 48.39 24.26 3.13
C PHE A 50 48.17 25.46 4.06
N GLU A 51 46.93 25.82 4.36
CA GLU A 51 46.61 26.93 5.26
C GLU A 51 46.95 26.61 6.74
N LEU A 52 46.69 25.39 7.21
CA LEU A 52 47.11 24.95 8.56
C LEU A 52 48.64 24.96 8.72
N SER A 53 49.38 24.63 7.65
CA SER A 53 50.85 24.70 7.65
C SER A 53 51.40 26.14 7.75
N LYS A 54 50.59 27.13 7.38
CA LYS A 54 50.93 28.56 7.49
C LYS A 54 50.87 29.02 8.95
N ASP A 55 49.87 28.56 9.70
CA ASP A 55 49.62 29.02 11.07
C ASP A 55 50.54 28.34 12.09
N GLU A 56 50.92 27.07 11.87
CA GLU A 56 51.72 26.32 12.85
C GLU A 56 53.24 26.41 12.62
N ASN A 57 53.71 26.48 11.36
CA ASN A 57 55.12 26.26 11.03
C ASN A 57 55.76 27.33 10.13
N GLY A 58 55.16 28.52 10.00
CA GLY A 58 55.78 29.63 9.27
C GLY A 58 55.91 29.39 7.76
N PHE A 59 54.85 28.84 7.15
CA PHE A 59 54.72 28.48 5.73
C PHE A 59 55.62 27.35 5.23
N ILE A 60 55.92 26.39 6.09
CA ILE A 60 56.64 25.19 5.71
C ILE A 60 55.65 24.22 5.05
N CYS A 61 55.87 23.90 3.77
CA CYS A 61 55.06 22.93 3.05
C CYS A 61 55.07 21.58 3.80
N PRO A 62 53.90 21.04 4.19
CA PRO A 62 53.83 19.86 5.05
C PRO A 62 54.38 18.59 4.37
N MET A 63 54.57 18.63 3.04
CA MET A 63 54.95 17.48 2.23
C MET A 63 56.44 17.46 1.82
N CYS A 64 57.16 18.59 1.95
CA CYS A 64 58.58 18.69 1.58
C CYS A 64 59.42 19.59 2.50
N SER A 65 58.80 20.23 3.49
CA SER A 65 59.43 21.16 4.43
C SER A 65 60.05 22.44 3.82
N SER A 66 59.77 22.78 2.57
CA SER A 66 60.22 24.03 1.94
C SER A 66 59.39 25.23 2.44
N ARG A 67 60.06 26.39 2.67
CA ARG A 67 59.46 27.67 3.10
C ARG A 67 58.90 28.52 1.94
N GLU A 68 58.80 27.97 0.72
CA GLU A 68 58.17 28.70 -0.38
C GLU A 68 56.65 28.54 -0.38
N ASN A 69 55.91 29.64 -0.41
CA ASN A 69 54.46 29.63 -0.12
C ASN A 69 53.60 29.55 -1.39
N ARG A 70 54.24 29.35 -2.55
CA ARG A 70 53.55 29.38 -3.83
C ARG A 70 52.85 28.04 -4.05
N VAL A 71 51.56 28.03 -3.80
CA VAL A 71 50.65 26.95 -4.19
C VAL A 71 49.82 27.40 -5.38
N THR A 72 49.66 26.54 -6.37
CA THR A 72 48.82 26.78 -7.54
C THR A 72 47.69 25.76 -7.59
N PRO A 73 46.47 26.12 -7.99
CA PRO A 73 45.40 25.14 -8.16
C PRO A 73 45.86 23.99 -9.07
N ASN A 74 45.67 22.74 -8.65
CA ASN A 74 45.94 21.59 -9.50
C ASN A 74 44.74 21.37 -10.41
N ILE A 75 44.72 22.09 -11.55
CA ILE A 75 43.57 22.11 -12.47
C ILE A 75 43.24 20.69 -12.97
N GLU A 76 44.25 19.89 -13.29
CA GLU A 76 44.08 18.52 -13.76
C GLU A 76 43.49 17.62 -12.68
N LEU A 77 44.05 17.63 -11.46
CA LEU A 77 43.54 16.80 -10.36
C LEU A 77 42.15 17.26 -9.88
N ASN A 78 41.88 18.56 -9.92
CA ASN A 78 40.54 19.10 -9.66
C ASN A 78 39.54 18.66 -10.72
N ALA A 79 39.94 18.62 -11.99
CA ALA A 79 39.11 18.10 -13.07
C ALA A 79 38.88 16.59 -12.92
N VAL A 80 39.90 15.83 -12.48
CA VAL A 80 39.78 14.38 -12.21
C VAL A 80 38.87 14.11 -11.01
N ILE A 81 39.00 14.83 -9.90
CA ILE A 81 38.13 14.66 -8.71
C ILE A 81 36.70 15.10 -9.02
N SER A 82 36.53 16.23 -9.71
CA SER A 82 35.22 16.71 -10.14
C SER A 82 34.59 15.73 -11.14
N GLY A 83 35.40 15.19 -12.05
CA GLY A 83 35.03 14.14 -12.99
C GLY A 83 34.67 12.84 -12.28
N PHE A 84 35.42 12.44 -11.25
CA PHE A 84 35.14 11.27 -10.43
C PHE A 84 33.85 11.46 -9.64
N ILE A 85 33.61 12.59 -8.98
CA ILE A 85 32.35 12.84 -8.27
C ILE A 85 31.18 12.89 -9.25
N LYS A 86 31.35 13.54 -10.41
CA LYS A 86 30.34 13.59 -11.47
C LYS A 86 30.07 12.19 -12.06
N ASN A 87 31.10 11.37 -12.22
CA ASN A 87 31.02 10.01 -12.75
C ASN A 87 30.55 9.02 -11.69
N PHE A 88 30.89 9.16 -10.43
CA PHE A 88 30.37 8.36 -9.30
C PHE A 88 28.87 8.63 -9.11
N ASN A 89 28.44 9.85 -9.41
CA ASN A 89 27.03 10.21 -9.51
C ASN A 89 26.33 9.72 -10.80
N LEU A 90 27.08 9.25 -11.80
CA LEU A 90 26.53 8.87 -13.12
C LEU A 90 26.86 7.43 -13.57
N ARG A 91 27.77 6.70 -12.92
CA ARG A 91 28.27 5.38 -13.30
C ARG A 91 28.88 4.67 -12.07
N ASN A 92 28.34 3.49 -11.76
CA ASN A 92 29.21 2.38 -11.41
C ASN A 92 29.76 1.83 -12.73
N SER A 93 31.06 1.59 -12.75
CA SER A 93 31.86 1.27 -13.93
C SER A 93 31.60 -0.14 -14.46
N GLU A 94 31.76 -0.25 -15.78
CA GLU A 94 32.03 -1.47 -16.57
C GLU A 94 30.89 -2.34 -17.08
N ASP A 95 29.64 -2.12 -16.68
CA ASP A 95 28.48 -2.54 -17.49
C ASP A 95 27.37 -1.51 -17.36
N THR A 96 26.90 -1.00 -18.49
CA THR A 96 26.03 0.19 -18.67
C THR A 96 24.67 0.08 -17.98
N LYS A 97 24.61 0.20 -16.65
CA LYS A 97 23.35 0.27 -15.90
C LYS A 97 23.19 1.66 -15.28
N SER A 98 22.31 2.44 -15.88
CA SER A 98 21.91 3.77 -15.43
C SER A 98 21.33 3.74 -14.00
N SER A 99 21.19 4.90 -13.35
CA SER A 99 20.47 5.02 -12.07
C SER A 99 19.06 4.43 -12.14
N TYR A 100 18.45 4.44 -13.33
CA TYR A 100 17.20 3.77 -13.60
C TYR A 100 17.33 2.24 -13.54
N ASP A 101 18.35 1.65 -14.17
CA ASP A 101 18.56 0.20 -14.19
C ASP A 101 18.88 -0.35 -12.79
N LEU A 102 19.65 0.39 -11.99
CA LEU A 102 19.89 0.03 -10.58
C LEU A 102 18.60 0.13 -9.76
N ALA A 103 17.84 1.23 -9.92
CA ALA A 103 16.55 1.38 -9.25
C ALA A 103 15.57 0.27 -9.67
N GLU A 104 15.55 -0.12 -10.95
CA GLU A 104 14.70 -1.20 -11.45
C GLU A 104 15.12 -2.56 -10.88
N HIS A 105 16.42 -2.84 -10.83
CA HIS A 105 16.94 -4.06 -10.20
C HIS A 105 16.54 -4.14 -8.73
N LEU A 106 16.76 -3.06 -7.96
CA LEU A 106 16.36 -3.00 -6.55
C LEU A 106 14.85 -3.08 -6.34
N PHE A 107 14.07 -2.59 -7.32
CA PHE A 107 12.62 -2.74 -7.33
C PHE A 107 12.21 -4.21 -7.50
N LYS A 108 12.86 -4.95 -8.40
CA LYS A 108 12.67 -6.40 -8.58
C LYS A 108 13.04 -7.18 -7.30
N GLU A 109 14.07 -6.73 -6.58
CA GLU A 109 14.46 -7.29 -5.27
C GLU A 109 13.58 -6.83 -4.10
N LYS A 110 12.51 -6.05 -4.35
CA LYS A 110 11.59 -5.50 -3.32
C LYS A 110 12.28 -4.62 -2.26
N LYS A 111 13.42 -4.01 -2.60
CA LYS A 111 14.19 -3.08 -1.74
C LYS A 111 13.69 -1.64 -1.91
N PHE A 112 12.39 -1.42 -1.73
CA PHE A 112 11.70 -0.20 -2.13
C PHE A 112 12.24 1.08 -1.48
N GLU A 113 12.74 1.02 -0.24
CA GLU A 113 13.34 2.16 0.46
C GLU A 113 14.61 2.66 -0.23
N TYR A 114 15.35 1.77 -0.90
CA TYR A 114 16.52 2.14 -1.69
C TYR A 114 16.11 2.68 -3.06
N VAL A 115 15.09 2.08 -3.69
CA VAL A 115 14.51 2.56 -4.95
C VAL A 115 14.05 4.01 -4.81
N THR A 116 13.28 4.34 -3.77
CA THR A 116 12.80 5.70 -3.54
C THR A 116 13.93 6.71 -3.36
N LYS A 117 14.98 6.36 -2.62
CA LYS A 117 16.17 7.22 -2.44
C LYS A 117 16.90 7.46 -3.76
N ILE A 118 17.12 6.43 -4.56
CA ILE A 118 17.81 6.55 -5.86
C ILE A 118 16.97 7.36 -6.83
N CYS A 119 15.68 7.05 -6.95
CA CYS A 119 14.79 7.77 -7.85
C CYS A 119 14.67 9.25 -7.48
N ARG A 120 14.49 9.61 -6.20
CA ARG A 120 14.42 11.02 -5.77
C ARG A 120 15.71 11.79 -6.05
N ARG A 121 16.87 11.14 -5.96
CA ARG A 121 18.16 11.75 -6.30
C ARG A 121 18.36 11.91 -7.80
N ALA A 122 17.85 11.00 -8.61
CA ALA A 122 17.98 11.07 -10.06
C ALA A 122 16.92 11.99 -10.70
N PHE A 123 15.76 12.14 -10.04
CA PHE A 123 14.67 12.98 -10.51
C PHE A 123 15.10 14.45 -10.56
N GLY A 124 15.04 15.06 -11.75
CA GLY A 124 15.40 16.46 -11.98
C GLY A 124 16.87 16.71 -12.36
N PHE A 125 17.75 15.71 -12.28
CA PHE A 125 19.15 15.82 -12.73
C PHE A 125 19.38 15.32 -14.15
N LEU A 126 18.46 14.54 -14.70
CA LEU A 126 18.57 14.01 -16.05
C LEU A 126 17.95 14.99 -17.05
N SER A 127 18.70 15.31 -18.09
CA SER A 127 18.21 16.11 -19.22
C SER A 127 17.27 15.31 -20.14
N ASP A 128 17.25 13.98 -20.02
CA ASP A 128 16.39 13.11 -20.82
C ASP A 128 14.98 13.01 -20.21
N PRO A 129 13.93 13.54 -20.90
CA PRO A 129 12.56 13.52 -20.41
C PRO A 129 11.98 12.09 -20.34
N VAL A 130 12.44 11.17 -21.17
CA VAL A 130 11.98 9.77 -21.18
C VAL A 130 12.47 9.05 -19.93
N ILE A 131 13.74 9.22 -19.58
CA ILE A 131 14.30 8.60 -18.36
C ILE A 131 13.67 9.21 -17.11
N ASN A 132 13.46 10.53 -17.07
CA ASN A 132 12.74 11.18 -15.96
C ASN A 132 11.33 10.62 -15.76
N LYS A 133 10.57 10.40 -16.84
CA LYS A 133 9.23 9.78 -16.79
C LYS A 133 9.28 8.36 -16.23
N LYS A 134 10.27 7.56 -16.65
CA LYS A 134 10.47 6.20 -16.15
C LYS A 134 10.84 6.18 -14.66
N ILE A 135 11.76 7.04 -14.23
CA ILE A 135 12.16 7.19 -12.82
C ILE A 135 10.98 7.67 -11.96
N GLY A 136 10.19 8.64 -12.43
CA GLY A 136 9.00 9.10 -11.72
C GLY A 136 7.95 8.00 -11.54
N THR A 137 7.74 7.18 -12.58
CA THR A 137 6.84 6.02 -12.51
C THR A 137 7.33 4.99 -11.49
N LEU A 138 8.63 4.69 -11.49
CA LEU A 138 9.24 3.72 -10.59
C LEU A 138 9.22 4.21 -9.14
N LEU A 139 9.45 5.51 -8.91
CA LEU A 139 9.33 6.16 -7.61
C LEU A 139 7.93 5.99 -7.03
N LYS A 140 6.90 6.34 -7.81
CA LYS A 140 5.49 6.21 -7.39
C LYS A 140 5.16 4.77 -6.98
N LYS A 141 5.53 3.79 -7.81
CA LYS A 141 5.31 2.37 -7.50
C LYS A 141 6.03 1.94 -6.22
N ALA A 142 7.27 2.38 -5.99
CA ALA A 142 8.02 2.04 -4.80
C ALA A 142 7.39 2.65 -3.54
N GLU A 143 6.92 3.90 -3.60
CA GLU A 143 6.20 4.56 -2.51
C GLU A 143 4.87 3.87 -2.18
N GLU A 144 4.10 3.46 -3.19
CA GLU A 144 2.87 2.67 -3.03
C GLU A 144 3.15 1.34 -2.30
N ASN A 145 4.22 0.64 -2.67
CA ASN A 145 4.60 -0.62 -2.02
C ASN A 145 5.04 -0.43 -0.56
N ILE A 146 5.80 0.63 -0.26
CA ILE A 146 6.18 0.97 1.13
C ILE A 146 4.92 1.27 1.95
N ALA A 147 4.01 2.09 1.41
CA ALA A 147 2.75 2.42 2.08
C ALA A 147 1.90 1.16 2.34
N GLN A 148 1.82 0.24 1.37
CA GLN A 148 1.13 -1.03 1.53
C GLN A 148 1.76 -1.90 2.62
N LYS A 149 3.10 -2.02 2.66
CA LYS A 149 3.82 -2.79 3.69
C LYS A 149 3.62 -2.19 5.09
N GLN A 150 3.65 -0.87 5.21
CA GLN A 150 3.39 -0.17 6.48
C GLN A 150 1.96 -0.35 6.95
N ARG A 151 0.97 -0.28 6.05
CA ARG A 151 -0.43 -0.62 6.35
C ARG A 151 -0.55 -2.06 6.85
N ALA A 152 0.07 -3.02 6.17
CA ALA A 152 0.06 -4.42 6.58
C ALA A 152 0.68 -4.62 7.98
N HIS A 153 1.82 -3.98 8.27
CA HIS A 153 2.46 -4.06 9.59
C HIS A 153 1.61 -3.40 10.70
N ARG A 154 0.93 -2.27 10.42
CA ARG A 154 0.01 -1.65 11.38
C ARG A 154 -1.17 -2.56 11.67
N VAL A 155 -1.82 -3.08 10.63
CA VAL A 155 -2.92 -4.05 10.75
C VAL A 155 -2.49 -5.28 11.55
N GLN A 156 -1.26 -5.78 11.33
CA GLN A 156 -0.74 -6.91 12.11
C GLN A 156 -0.51 -6.55 13.58
N LYS A 157 0.03 -5.37 13.89
CA LYS A 157 0.25 -4.96 15.28
C LYS A 157 -1.08 -4.73 16.01
N GLU A 158 -2.02 -4.07 15.34
CA GLU A 158 -3.37 -3.82 15.85
C GLU A 158 -4.15 -5.12 16.03
N SER A 159 -3.96 -6.10 15.15
CA SER A 159 -4.60 -7.40 15.29
C SER A 159 -4.17 -8.15 16.55
N VAL A 160 -2.88 -8.14 16.88
CA VAL A 160 -2.40 -8.83 18.09
C VAL A 160 -3.01 -8.24 19.35
N VAL A 161 -3.23 -6.92 19.38
CA VAL A 161 -3.90 -6.26 20.52
C VAL A 161 -5.38 -6.62 20.55
N LEU A 162 -6.07 -6.62 19.41
CA LEU A 162 -7.48 -6.96 19.33
C LEU A 162 -7.76 -8.42 19.70
N GLU A 163 -6.97 -9.35 19.18
CA GLU A 163 -7.11 -10.79 19.43
C GLU A 163 -6.88 -11.15 20.91
N SER A 164 -6.17 -10.29 21.65
CA SER A 164 -5.97 -10.44 23.10
C SER A 164 -7.14 -9.94 23.95
N GLN A 165 -8.17 -9.32 23.35
CA GLN A 165 -9.36 -8.89 24.09
C GLN A 165 -10.15 -10.10 24.57
N LEU A 166 -10.67 -10.02 25.80
CA LEU A 166 -11.36 -11.12 26.47
C LEU A 166 -12.58 -11.62 25.67
N ASP A 167 -13.38 -10.70 25.12
CA ASP A 167 -14.57 -11.04 24.35
C ASP A 167 -14.22 -11.75 23.04
N PHE A 168 -13.14 -11.30 22.37
CA PHE A 168 -12.65 -11.95 21.14
C PHE A 168 -12.17 -13.37 21.41
N THR A 169 -11.33 -13.55 22.44
CA THR A 169 -10.83 -14.87 22.85
C THR A 169 -11.98 -15.80 23.27
N LYS A 170 -12.98 -15.27 23.98
CA LYS A 170 -14.18 -16.02 24.38
C LYS A 170 -14.95 -16.54 23.18
N ASN A 171 -15.17 -15.72 22.15
CA ASN A 171 -15.88 -16.13 20.95
C ASN A 171 -15.09 -17.16 20.14
N LEU A 172 -13.77 -17.01 20.01
CA LEU A 172 -12.91 -18.01 19.37
C LEU A 172 -12.97 -19.38 20.07
N ASN A 173 -12.84 -19.39 21.40
CA ASN A 173 -12.93 -20.62 22.18
C ASN A 173 -14.32 -21.27 22.05
N LYS A 174 -15.38 -20.45 22.00
CA LYS A 174 -16.76 -20.94 21.77
C LYS A 174 -16.89 -21.58 20.38
N ILE A 175 -16.37 -20.95 19.32
CA ILE A 175 -16.36 -21.51 17.97
C ILE A 175 -15.66 -22.87 17.96
N GLN A 176 -14.44 -22.96 18.53
CA GLN A 176 -13.69 -24.20 18.56
C GLN A 176 -14.43 -25.32 19.30
N SER A 177 -15.07 -25.00 20.43
CA SER A 177 -15.91 -25.97 21.16
C SER A 177 -17.09 -26.45 20.31
N LEU A 178 -17.80 -25.54 19.66
CA LEU A 178 -18.95 -25.87 18.80
C LEU A 178 -18.53 -26.69 17.57
N GLU A 179 -17.38 -26.40 16.98
CA GLU A 179 -16.83 -27.16 15.84
C GLU A 179 -16.48 -28.60 16.24
N ASN A 180 -15.91 -28.80 17.43
CA ASN A 180 -15.65 -30.14 17.97
C ASN A 180 -16.95 -30.92 18.18
N ASP A 181 -17.97 -30.29 18.77
CA ASP A 181 -19.27 -30.90 19.00
C ASP A 181 -19.98 -31.23 17.67
N LEU A 182 -19.93 -30.32 16.70
CA LEU A 182 -20.46 -30.53 15.35
C LEU A 182 -19.80 -31.74 14.68
N ASN A 183 -18.47 -31.82 14.73
CA ASN A 183 -17.74 -32.95 14.14
C ASN A 183 -18.12 -34.27 14.80
N ALA A 184 -18.25 -34.30 16.14
CA ALA A 184 -18.71 -35.49 16.85
C ALA A 184 -20.14 -35.89 16.46
N CYS A 185 -21.05 -34.92 16.30
CA CYS A 185 -22.40 -35.16 15.81
C CYS A 185 -22.43 -35.70 14.38
N LEU A 186 -21.61 -35.15 13.48
CA LEU A 186 -21.52 -35.60 12.09
C LEU A 186 -20.97 -37.03 11.99
N GLU A 187 -19.97 -37.38 12.80
CA GLU A 187 -19.46 -38.76 12.84
C GLU A 187 -20.51 -39.75 13.38
N ARG A 188 -21.25 -39.39 14.44
CA ARG A 188 -22.39 -40.20 14.92
C ARG A 188 -23.45 -40.37 13.86
N LEU A 189 -23.79 -39.29 13.14
CA LEU A 189 -24.80 -39.30 12.08
C LEU A 189 -24.43 -40.27 10.95
N LYS A 190 -23.15 -40.37 10.58
CA LYS A 190 -22.66 -41.32 9.56
C LYS A 190 -22.79 -42.79 10.00
N SER A 191 -22.66 -43.05 11.31
CA SER A 191 -22.69 -44.42 11.86
C SER A 191 -24.06 -44.90 12.34
N SER A 192 -25.02 -43.97 12.52
CA SER A 192 -26.32 -44.28 13.10
C SER A 192 -27.23 -44.95 12.06
N ASP A 193 -27.91 -46.01 12.46
CA ASP A 193 -28.97 -46.70 11.70
C ASP A 193 -30.38 -46.46 12.30
N ASN A 194 -30.46 -45.78 13.43
CA ASN A 194 -31.72 -45.46 14.10
C ASN A 194 -32.31 -44.14 13.59
N ASP A 195 -33.47 -44.22 12.94
CA ASP A 195 -34.16 -43.05 12.35
C ASP A 195 -34.45 -41.91 13.35
N ILE A 196 -34.78 -42.25 14.60
CA ILE A 196 -35.05 -41.26 15.65
C ILE A 196 -33.76 -40.54 16.03
N GLU A 197 -32.67 -41.29 16.20
CA GLU A 197 -31.35 -40.71 16.49
C GLU A 197 -30.85 -39.84 15.33
N ILE A 198 -31.00 -40.31 14.09
CA ILE A 198 -30.68 -39.55 12.88
C ILE A 198 -31.44 -38.22 12.85
N SER A 199 -32.75 -38.25 13.11
CA SER A 199 -33.58 -37.04 13.16
C SER A 199 -33.09 -36.06 14.23
N CYS A 200 -32.82 -36.54 15.46
CA CYS A 200 -32.29 -35.69 16.53
C CYS A 200 -30.91 -35.10 16.19
N LEU A 201 -29.99 -35.91 15.64
CA LEU A 201 -28.66 -35.47 15.24
C LEU A 201 -28.72 -34.40 14.14
N LYS A 202 -29.62 -34.53 13.16
CA LYS A 202 -29.83 -33.50 12.13
C LYS A 202 -30.24 -32.15 12.74
N SER A 203 -31.13 -32.14 13.74
CA SER A 203 -31.48 -30.90 14.45
C SER A 203 -30.31 -30.30 15.22
N PHE A 204 -29.48 -31.13 15.88
CA PHE A 204 -28.28 -30.64 16.56
C PHE A 204 -27.26 -30.04 15.59
N VAL A 205 -27.04 -30.69 14.44
CA VAL A 205 -26.14 -30.20 13.39
C VAL A 205 -26.53 -28.79 12.95
N GLU A 206 -27.81 -28.52 12.70
CA GLU A 206 -28.29 -27.17 12.35
C GLU A 206 -28.04 -26.16 13.47
N ILE A 207 -28.32 -26.52 14.73
CA ILE A 207 -28.05 -25.66 15.88
C ILE A 207 -26.57 -25.29 15.93
N TYR A 208 -25.66 -26.25 15.76
CA TYR A 208 -24.23 -25.99 15.77
C TYR A 208 -23.78 -25.09 14.61
N PHE A 209 -24.22 -25.37 13.37
CA PHE A 209 -23.91 -24.49 12.23
C PHE A 209 -24.40 -23.06 12.47
N ARG A 210 -25.62 -22.88 13.01
CA ARG A 210 -26.18 -21.57 13.32
C ARG A 210 -25.35 -20.84 14.39
N GLU A 211 -25.00 -21.51 15.47
CA GLU A 211 -24.20 -20.92 16.54
C GLU A 211 -22.78 -20.56 16.07
N ILE A 212 -22.11 -21.43 15.31
CA ILE A 212 -20.79 -21.14 14.74
C ILE A 212 -20.84 -19.90 13.84
N ALA A 213 -21.84 -19.80 12.96
CA ALA A 213 -22.02 -18.64 12.10
C ALA A 213 -22.27 -17.35 12.92
N ASN A 214 -23.07 -17.43 14.00
CA ASN A 214 -23.32 -16.33 14.93
C ASN A 214 -22.03 -15.84 15.60
N GLU A 215 -21.21 -16.74 16.12
CA GLU A 215 -19.95 -16.36 16.75
C GLU A 215 -18.96 -15.75 15.75
N LYS A 216 -18.86 -16.32 14.53
CA LYS A 216 -18.05 -15.73 13.46
C LYS A 216 -18.54 -14.33 13.07
N LYS A 217 -19.85 -14.12 13.00
CA LYS A 217 -20.42 -12.79 12.78
C LYS A 217 -20.02 -11.80 13.88
N PHE A 218 -20.10 -12.19 15.14
CA PHE A 218 -19.68 -11.32 16.24
C PHE A 218 -18.19 -10.94 16.11
N ILE A 219 -17.33 -11.89 15.75
CA ILE A 219 -15.91 -11.61 15.46
C ILE A 219 -15.76 -10.64 14.28
N ALA A 220 -16.54 -10.81 13.21
CA ALA A 220 -16.52 -9.92 12.06
C ALA A 220 -16.91 -8.48 12.43
N LEU A 221 -17.91 -8.30 13.30
CA LEU A 221 -18.31 -7.01 13.83
C LEU A 221 -17.21 -6.39 14.72
N ILE A 222 -16.56 -7.17 15.57
CA ILE A 222 -15.41 -6.71 16.36
C ILE A 222 -14.28 -6.22 15.43
N TYR A 223 -13.97 -6.96 14.36
CA TYR A 223 -13.00 -6.49 13.36
C TYR A 223 -13.44 -5.20 12.67
N PHE A 224 -14.73 -5.07 12.35
CA PHE A 224 -15.27 -3.88 11.72
C PHE A 224 -15.14 -2.63 12.61
N ASP A 225 -15.51 -2.74 13.88
CA ASP A 225 -15.44 -1.66 14.87
C ASP A 225 -14.00 -1.19 15.11
N ASN A 226 -13.02 -2.05 14.84
CA ASN A 226 -11.59 -1.75 14.92
C ASN A 226 -10.97 -1.35 13.56
N HIS A 227 -11.80 -0.98 12.57
CA HIS A 227 -11.39 -0.58 11.23
C HIS A 227 -10.57 -1.64 10.45
N MET A 228 -10.67 -2.91 10.85
CA MET A 228 -10.00 -4.05 10.21
C MET A 228 -10.88 -4.65 9.10
N HIS A 229 -11.31 -3.82 8.15
CA HIS A 229 -12.36 -4.16 7.19
C HIS A 229 -12.09 -5.42 6.36
N LEU A 230 -10.84 -5.70 5.96
CA LEU A 230 -10.52 -6.93 5.22
C LEU A 230 -10.77 -8.19 6.05
N ARG A 231 -10.36 -8.19 7.33
CA ARG A 231 -10.61 -9.32 8.22
C ARG A 231 -12.08 -9.49 8.55
N ALA A 232 -12.81 -8.38 8.70
CA ALA A 232 -14.25 -8.42 8.85
C ALA A 232 -14.91 -9.10 7.63
N ILE A 233 -14.50 -8.73 6.41
CA ILE A 233 -14.95 -9.36 5.16
C ILE A 233 -14.67 -10.87 5.17
N ASP A 234 -13.42 -11.26 5.42
CA ASP A 234 -13.02 -12.66 5.43
C ASP A 234 -13.84 -13.48 6.45
N THR A 235 -14.05 -12.92 7.65
CA THR A 235 -14.81 -13.58 8.72
C THR A 235 -16.30 -13.67 8.40
N PHE A 236 -16.90 -12.66 7.74
CA PHE A 236 -18.26 -12.74 7.23
C PHE A 236 -18.41 -13.83 6.15
N GLU A 237 -17.43 -13.97 5.26
CA GLU A 237 -17.42 -15.02 4.24
C GLU A 237 -17.30 -16.42 4.87
N GLU A 238 -16.48 -16.58 5.89
CA GLU A 238 -16.44 -17.83 6.67
C GLU A 238 -17.80 -18.16 7.30
N ALA A 239 -18.48 -17.18 7.93
CA ALA A 239 -19.81 -17.39 8.51
C ALA A 239 -20.86 -17.81 7.47
N ILE A 240 -20.78 -17.27 6.24
CA ILE A 240 -21.63 -17.67 5.12
C ILE A 240 -21.31 -19.10 4.67
N ASN A 241 -20.02 -19.46 4.60
CA ASN A 241 -19.59 -20.78 4.17
C ASN A 241 -20.03 -21.88 5.15
N VAL A 242 -20.13 -21.58 6.45
CA VAL A 242 -20.69 -22.48 7.46
C VAL A 242 -22.10 -22.95 7.07
N TYR A 243 -22.99 -22.05 6.62
CA TYR A 243 -24.32 -22.44 6.14
C TYR A 243 -24.31 -23.14 4.77
N LYS A 244 -23.40 -22.76 3.86
CA LYS A 244 -23.28 -23.44 2.57
C LYS A 244 -22.85 -24.90 2.76
N ASN A 245 -21.88 -25.15 3.62
CA ASN A 245 -21.45 -26.50 3.98
C ASN A 245 -22.58 -27.30 4.62
N CYS A 246 -23.44 -26.65 5.41
CA CYS A 246 -24.65 -27.29 5.95
C CYS A 246 -25.64 -27.72 4.84
N LEU A 247 -25.81 -26.90 3.80
CA LEU A 247 -26.67 -27.23 2.65
C LEU A 247 -26.10 -28.34 1.76
N GLU A 248 -24.79 -28.59 1.82
CA GLU A 248 -24.15 -29.71 1.11
C GLU A 248 -24.37 -31.06 1.80
N LEU A 249 -24.80 -31.05 3.07
CA LEU A 249 -25.25 -32.26 3.74
C LEU A 249 -26.56 -32.75 3.11
N ASP A 250 -26.71 -34.06 2.97
CA ASP A 250 -27.90 -34.69 2.40
C ASP A 250 -29.09 -34.62 3.38
N ILE A 251 -29.62 -33.41 3.53
CA ILE A 251 -30.73 -33.08 4.40
C ILE A 251 -32.01 -33.20 3.57
N GLU A 252 -32.71 -34.32 3.74
CA GLU A 252 -34.04 -34.53 3.15
C GLU A 252 -35.15 -33.73 3.85
N ASP A 253 -34.91 -33.30 5.10
CA ASP A 253 -35.89 -32.55 5.89
C ASP A 253 -36.11 -31.15 5.32
N SER A 254 -37.29 -30.93 4.74
CA SER A 254 -37.67 -29.68 4.11
C SER A 254 -37.71 -28.51 5.09
N ALA A 255 -38.19 -28.73 6.32
CA ALA A 255 -38.26 -27.69 7.36
C ALA A 255 -36.85 -27.25 7.76
N LEU A 256 -35.92 -28.20 7.86
CA LEU A 256 -34.53 -27.91 8.17
C LEU A 256 -33.85 -27.08 7.06
N ARG A 257 -34.05 -27.47 5.80
CA ARG A 257 -33.54 -26.71 4.64
C ARG A 257 -34.11 -25.30 4.57
N ILE A 258 -35.40 -25.13 4.84
CA ILE A 258 -36.05 -23.81 4.91
C ILE A 258 -35.34 -22.95 5.96
N SER A 259 -35.13 -23.46 7.17
CA SER A 259 -34.42 -22.74 8.23
C SER A 259 -33.01 -22.32 7.81
N ILE A 260 -32.25 -23.22 7.20
CA ILE A 260 -30.88 -22.92 6.73
C ILE A 260 -30.88 -21.84 5.64
N PHE A 261 -31.78 -21.92 4.66
CA PHE A 261 -31.90 -20.88 3.62
C PHE A 261 -32.29 -19.52 4.20
N ILE A 262 -33.20 -19.47 5.18
CA ILE A 262 -33.58 -18.23 5.87
C ILE A 262 -32.39 -17.61 6.59
N ASN A 263 -31.63 -18.44 7.33
CA ASN A 263 -30.48 -17.96 8.09
C ASN A 263 -29.36 -17.47 7.15
N LEU A 264 -29.04 -18.24 6.11
CA LEU A 264 -28.09 -17.83 5.07
C LEU A 264 -28.51 -16.51 4.40
N ALA A 265 -29.78 -16.35 4.05
CA ALA A 265 -30.28 -15.10 3.49
C ALA A 265 -30.13 -13.91 4.46
N SER A 266 -30.49 -14.09 5.74
CA SER A 266 -30.30 -13.04 6.76
C SER A 266 -28.84 -12.59 6.83
N TYR A 267 -27.90 -13.54 6.83
CA TYR A 267 -26.47 -13.27 6.85
C TYR A 267 -25.98 -12.55 5.60
N LEU A 268 -26.45 -12.96 4.43
CA LEU A 268 -26.14 -12.29 3.17
C LEU A 268 -26.67 -10.85 3.15
N ALA A 269 -27.87 -10.61 3.68
CA ALA A 269 -28.43 -9.27 3.80
C ALA A 269 -27.62 -8.40 4.79
N GLU A 270 -27.26 -8.93 5.95
CA GLU A 270 -26.41 -8.22 6.92
C GLU A 270 -25.02 -7.92 6.34
N PHE A 271 -24.45 -8.84 5.57
CA PHE A 271 -23.18 -8.59 4.87
C PHE A 271 -23.33 -7.55 3.75
N GLY A 272 -24.50 -7.48 3.12
CA GLY A 272 -24.88 -6.39 2.22
C GLY A 272 -24.88 -5.04 2.94
N ASP A 273 -25.49 -4.96 4.13
CA ASP A 273 -25.50 -3.75 4.96
C ASP A 273 -24.08 -3.31 5.34
N PHE A 274 -23.21 -4.27 5.66
CA PHE A 274 -21.79 -4.03 5.89
C PHE A 274 -21.10 -3.41 4.66
N PHE A 275 -21.38 -3.89 3.45
CA PHE A 275 -20.81 -3.26 2.25
C PHE A 275 -21.40 -1.87 1.98
N VAL A 276 -22.67 -1.62 2.33
CA VAL A 276 -23.26 -0.27 2.27
C VAL A 276 -22.53 0.68 3.22
N SER A 277 -22.20 0.25 4.45
CA SER A 277 -21.47 1.10 5.41
C SER A 277 -20.05 1.46 4.95
N LEU A 278 -19.46 0.63 4.07
CA LEU A 278 -18.19 0.88 3.39
C LEU A 278 -18.32 1.66 2.07
N ASN A 279 -19.53 2.16 1.73
CA ASN A 279 -19.86 2.75 0.43
C ASN A 279 -19.48 1.85 -0.77
N ASN A 280 -19.51 0.52 -0.59
CA ASN A 280 -19.23 -0.44 -1.65
C ASN A 280 -20.56 -1.02 -2.18
N PHE A 281 -21.36 -0.16 -2.82
CA PHE A 281 -22.72 -0.49 -3.22
C PHE A 281 -22.79 -1.64 -4.22
N SER A 282 -21.79 -1.80 -5.10
CA SER A 282 -21.72 -2.92 -6.04
C SER A 282 -21.64 -4.28 -5.33
N ARG A 283 -20.80 -4.42 -4.30
CA ARG A 283 -20.73 -5.65 -3.50
C ARG A 283 -21.99 -5.85 -2.65
N ALA A 284 -22.55 -4.77 -2.09
CA ALA A 284 -23.81 -4.84 -1.36
C ALA A 284 -24.96 -5.39 -2.21
N ILE A 285 -25.12 -4.87 -3.43
CA ILE A 285 -26.11 -5.33 -4.43
C ILE A 285 -26.00 -6.83 -4.65
N LYS A 286 -24.77 -7.33 -4.89
CA LYS A 286 -24.53 -8.76 -5.10
C LYS A 286 -24.99 -9.59 -3.89
N LYS A 287 -24.70 -9.14 -2.66
CA LYS A 287 -25.10 -9.85 -1.44
C LYS A 287 -26.61 -9.81 -1.20
N TYR A 288 -27.28 -8.71 -1.49
CA TYR A 288 -28.74 -8.67 -1.44
C TYR A 288 -29.40 -9.58 -2.49
N GLN A 289 -28.82 -9.69 -3.70
CA GLN A 289 -29.29 -10.63 -4.73
C GLN A 289 -29.13 -12.08 -4.28
N GLU A 290 -27.97 -12.45 -3.73
CA GLU A 290 -27.73 -13.77 -3.13
C GLU A 290 -28.75 -14.05 -1.99
N SER A 291 -29.06 -13.06 -1.16
CA SER A 291 -30.08 -13.18 -0.10
C SER A 291 -31.49 -13.45 -0.66
N ILE A 292 -31.90 -12.69 -1.68
CA ILE A 292 -33.19 -12.84 -2.36
C ILE A 292 -33.32 -14.23 -2.99
N GLU A 293 -32.26 -14.73 -3.64
CA GLU A 293 -32.24 -16.07 -4.21
C GLU A 293 -32.50 -17.15 -3.15
N ASN A 294 -31.84 -17.05 -1.99
CA ASN A 294 -32.02 -18.01 -0.90
C ASN A 294 -33.41 -17.91 -0.24
N LEU A 295 -33.98 -16.71 -0.11
CA LEU A 295 -35.37 -16.56 0.36
C LEU A 295 -36.36 -17.17 -0.62
N ASN A 296 -36.17 -17.01 -1.93
CA ASN A 296 -37.02 -17.65 -2.93
C ASN A 296 -36.93 -19.18 -2.86
N LYS A 297 -35.74 -19.75 -2.61
CA LYS A 297 -35.57 -21.18 -2.34
C LYS A 297 -36.35 -21.62 -1.10
N ALA A 298 -36.25 -20.87 0.01
CA ALA A 298 -37.02 -21.16 1.22
C ALA A 298 -38.54 -21.13 0.97
N ILE A 299 -39.04 -20.11 0.26
CA ILE A 299 -40.47 -19.97 -0.10
C ILE A 299 -40.93 -21.16 -0.94
N SER A 300 -40.12 -21.61 -1.91
CA SER A 300 -40.48 -22.73 -2.78
C SER A 300 -40.62 -24.08 -2.07
N LEU A 301 -39.97 -24.23 -0.91
CA LEU A 301 -40.05 -25.43 -0.08
C LEU A 301 -41.15 -25.34 1.00
N CYS A 302 -41.69 -24.14 1.24
CA CYS A 302 -42.62 -23.86 2.33
C CYS A 302 -44.07 -24.15 1.91
N GLU A 303 -44.67 -25.20 2.49
CA GLU A 303 -46.05 -25.60 2.17
C GLU A 303 -47.10 -24.80 2.98
N LYS A 304 -46.73 -24.29 4.15
CA LYS A 304 -47.65 -23.58 5.04
C LYS A 304 -47.75 -22.11 4.66
N GLU A 305 -48.95 -21.67 4.31
CA GLU A 305 -49.26 -20.28 3.95
C GLU A 305 -48.85 -19.26 5.03
N SER A 306 -49.01 -19.62 6.31
CA SER A 306 -48.63 -18.75 7.43
C SER A 306 -47.13 -18.47 7.48
N GLU A 307 -46.30 -19.50 7.29
CA GLU A 307 -44.83 -19.37 7.29
C GLU A 307 -44.35 -18.65 6.00
N GLN A 308 -45.03 -18.89 4.87
CA GLN A 308 -44.76 -18.20 3.61
C GLN A 308 -44.94 -16.68 3.72
N LYS A 309 -45.94 -16.21 4.49
CA LYS A 309 -46.16 -14.78 4.72
C LYS A 309 -44.98 -14.11 5.43
N ASP A 310 -44.40 -14.77 6.43
CA ASP A 310 -43.22 -14.26 7.15
C ASP A 310 -41.99 -14.21 6.23
N LEU A 311 -41.84 -15.21 5.35
CA LEU A 311 -40.79 -15.24 4.32
C LEU A 311 -40.94 -14.10 3.31
N LEU A 312 -42.16 -13.84 2.82
CA LEU A 312 -42.44 -12.73 1.91
C LEU A 312 -42.10 -11.37 2.54
N SER A 313 -42.38 -11.19 3.83
CA SER A 313 -41.97 -9.97 4.55
C SER A 313 -40.44 -9.79 4.59
N LYS A 314 -39.69 -10.87 4.79
CA LYS A 314 -38.21 -10.84 4.72
C LYS A 314 -37.72 -10.53 3.30
N LEU A 315 -38.39 -11.08 2.30
CA LEU A 315 -38.09 -10.84 0.88
C LEU A 315 -38.31 -9.38 0.49
N ASP A 316 -39.43 -8.78 0.89
CA ASP A 316 -39.74 -7.36 0.67
C ASP A 316 -38.67 -6.45 1.29
N LYS A 317 -38.23 -6.76 2.52
CA LYS A 317 -37.13 -6.03 3.17
C LYS A 317 -35.82 -6.13 2.38
N CYS A 318 -35.52 -7.29 1.80
CA CYS A 318 -34.32 -7.45 0.97
C CYS A 318 -34.43 -6.66 -0.35
N TYR A 319 -35.59 -6.66 -1.01
CA TYR A 319 -35.81 -5.85 -2.20
C TYR A 319 -35.71 -4.34 -1.91
N PHE A 320 -36.23 -3.89 -0.77
CA PHE A 320 -36.08 -2.51 -0.34
C PHE A 320 -34.60 -2.13 -0.16
N LYS A 321 -33.82 -2.97 0.53
CA LYS A 321 -32.37 -2.75 0.70
C LYS A 321 -31.63 -2.75 -0.64
N LEU A 322 -31.95 -3.68 -1.55
CA LEU A 322 -31.41 -3.74 -2.90
C LEU A 322 -31.71 -2.46 -3.69
N GLY A 323 -32.95 -1.99 -3.67
CA GLY A 323 -33.36 -0.74 -4.30
C GLY A 323 -32.63 0.49 -3.73
N SER A 324 -32.43 0.52 -2.41
CA SER A 324 -31.64 1.57 -1.75
C SER A 324 -30.17 1.56 -2.21
N ALA A 325 -29.56 0.37 -2.31
CA ALA A 325 -28.18 0.24 -2.76
C ALA A 325 -28.01 0.67 -4.24
N TYR A 326 -28.97 0.33 -5.11
CA TYR A 326 -28.97 0.80 -6.51
C TYR A 326 -29.08 2.33 -6.60
N ARG A 327 -29.92 2.95 -5.77
CA ARG A 327 -30.04 4.41 -5.72
C ARG A 327 -28.72 5.06 -5.33
N ASN A 328 -28.10 4.59 -4.25
CA ASN A 328 -26.80 5.11 -3.79
C ASN A 328 -25.71 4.94 -4.86
N LEU A 329 -25.68 3.80 -5.57
CA LEU A 329 -24.75 3.59 -6.67
C LEU A 329 -24.99 4.57 -7.83
N ALA A 330 -26.24 4.86 -8.17
CA ALA A 330 -26.59 5.84 -9.20
C ALA A 330 -26.16 7.26 -8.80
N ASP A 331 -26.34 7.62 -7.52
CA ASP A 331 -25.90 8.91 -6.97
C ASP A 331 -24.36 9.03 -6.99
N GLU A 332 -23.62 7.95 -6.71
CA GLU A 332 -22.16 7.94 -6.84
C GLU A 332 -21.71 8.18 -8.29
N TYR A 333 -22.38 7.56 -9.27
CA TYR A 333 -22.09 7.79 -10.69
C TYR A 333 -22.45 9.20 -11.18
N SER A 334 -23.52 9.81 -10.65
CA SER A 334 -23.89 11.17 -11.04
C SER A 334 -22.84 12.18 -10.57
N VAL A 335 -22.34 12.04 -9.34
CA VAL A 335 -21.22 12.85 -8.81
C VAL A 335 -19.96 12.66 -9.64
N GLN A 336 -19.59 11.42 -9.96
CA GLN A 336 -18.41 11.16 -10.80
C GLN A 336 -18.52 11.83 -12.18
N LYS A 337 -19.71 11.83 -12.78
CA LYS A 337 -19.95 12.50 -14.07
C LYS A 337 -19.75 14.02 -13.96
N GLU A 338 -20.22 14.64 -12.89
CA GLU A 338 -20.02 16.07 -12.62
C GLU A 338 -18.54 16.41 -12.42
N ASP A 339 -17.80 15.56 -11.70
CA ASP A 339 -16.35 15.70 -11.52
C ASP A 339 -15.60 15.63 -12.86
N PHE A 340 -15.95 14.68 -13.74
CA PHE A 340 -15.36 14.61 -15.08
C PHE A 340 -15.64 15.88 -15.90
N GLN A 341 -16.85 16.41 -15.82
CA GLN A 341 -17.22 17.65 -16.50
C GLN A 341 -16.48 18.87 -15.93
N ALA A 342 -16.29 18.92 -14.61
CA ALA A 342 -15.48 19.96 -13.96
C ALA A 342 -14.01 19.91 -14.39
N ILE A 343 -13.43 18.70 -14.47
CA ILE A 343 -12.06 18.49 -14.97
C ILE A 343 -11.94 18.92 -16.45
N GLU A 344 -12.92 18.59 -17.29
CA GLU A 344 -12.94 19.01 -18.69
C GLU A 344 -12.98 20.55 -18.81
N ASN A 345 -13.85 21.20 -18.03
CA ASN A 345 -13.95 22.67 -18.00
C ASN A 345 -12.66 23.33 -17.52
N TYR A 346 -12.01 22.77 -16.49
CA TYR A 346 -10.72 23.24 -16.00
C TYR A 346 -9.63 23.14 -17.09
N ASN A 347 -9.58 22.03 -17.83
CA ASN A 347 -8.61 21.85 -18.91
C ASN A 347 -8.83 22.85 -20.06
N LYS A 348 -10.09 23.09 -20.45
CA LYS A 348 -10.45 24.13 -21.44
C LYS A 348 -10.02 25.52 -20.99
N ALA A 349 -10.25 25.86 -19.72
CA ALA A 349 -9.82 27.15 -19.15
C ALA A 349 -8.28 27.30 -19.18
N LYS A 350 -7.55 26.22 -18.85
CA LYS A 350 -6.09 26.19 -18.90
C LYS A 350 -5.55 26.40 -20.32
N GLU A 351 -6.13 25.75 -21.31
CA GLU A 351 -5.79 25.92 -22.72
C GLU A 351 -6.04 27.36 -23.21
N ALA A 352 -7.17 27.96 -22.81
CA ALA A 352 -7.47 29.35 -23.12
C ALA A 352 -6.44 30.33 -22.53
N ILE A 353 -6.02 30.12 -21.28
CA ILE A 353 -4.98 30.93 -20.62
C ILE A 353 -3.64 30.81 -21.37
N GLU A 354 -3.26 29.60 -21.79
CA GLU A 354 -2.02 29.39 -22.54
C GLU A 354 -2.07 30.09 -23.91
N ASN A 355 -3.21 30.02 -24.60
CA ASN A 355 -3.41 30.73 -25.86
C ASN A 355 -3.34 32.26 -25.69
N ILE A 356 -3.85 32.81 -24.58
CA ILE A 356 -3.73 34.25 -24.27
C ILE A 356 -2.26 34.62 -24.09
N LYS A 357 -1.51 33.86 -23.28
CA LYS A 357 -0.07 34.11 -23.07
C LYS A 357 0.73 34.07 -24.36
N ASN A 358 0.44 33.11 -25.24
CA ASN A 358 1.10 33.01 -26.54
C ASN A 358 0.84 34.25 -27.40
N ARG A 359 -0.41 34.74 -27.45
CA ARG A 359 -0.75 35.98 -28.17
C ARG A 359 -0.11 37.23 -27.56
N GLU A 360 0.00 37.29 -26.24
CA GLU A 360 0.71 38.39 -25.57
C GLU A 360 2.20 38.42 -25.94
N ASN A 361 2.83 37.25 -26.00
CA ASN A 361 4.22 37.11 -26.44
C ASN A 361 4.39 37.57 -27.91
N GLU A 362 3.52 37.11 -28.81
CA GLU A 362 3.52 37.54 -30.23
C GLU A 362 3.35 39.07 -30.37
N LEU A 363 2.44 39.66 -29.60
CA LEU A 363 2.21 41.11 -29.61
C LEU A 363 3.44 41.88 -29.11
N ASN A 364 4.10 41.38 -28.07
CA ASN A 364 5.32 41.99 -27.53
C ASN A 364 6.48 41.92 -28.53
N GLU A 365 6.62 40.81 -29.25
CA GLU A 365 7.59 40.70 -30.35
C GLU A 365 7.31 41.71 -31.47
N LEU A 366 6.04 41.87 -31.87
CA LEU A 366 5.65 42.85 -32.88
C LEU A 366 5.93 44.29 -32.45
N LYS A 367 5.64 44.63 -31.18
CA LYS A 367 5.98 45.93 -30.61
C LYS A 367 7.49 46.16 -30.60
N GLY A 368 8.29 45.14 -30.27
CA GLY A 368 9.75 45.22 -30.34
C GLY A 368 10.25 45.55 -31.75
N LYS A 369 9.68 44.91 -32.78
CA LYS A 369 10.00 45.17 -34.19
C LYS A 369 9.59 46.55 -34.71
N LEU A 370 8.58 47.18 -34.09
CA LEU A 370 8.12 48.54 -34.47
C LEU A 370 9.00 49.65 -33.88
N ILE A 371 9.70 49.37 -32.79
CA ILE A 371 10.56 50.35 -32.10
C ILE A 371 12.00 50.33 -32.65
N SER A 372 12.43 49.21 -33.22
CA SER A 372 13.69 49.07 -33.97
C SER A 372 13.58 49.63 -35.38
#